data_AF-A0A349N1G9-F1
#
_entry.id   AF-A0A349N1G9-F1
#
_cell.length_a   1.000
_cell.length_b   1.000
_cell.length_c   1.000
_cell.angle_alpha   90.00
_cell.angle_beta   90.00
_cell.angle_gamma   90.00
#
_symmetry.space_group_name_H-M   'P 1'
#
loop_
_entity.id
_entity.type
_entity.pdbx_description
1 polymer ?
#
loop_
_entity_poly.entity_id
_entity_poly.type
_entity_poly.pdbx_seq_one_letter_code
_entity_poly.pdbx_strand_id
1 'polypeptide(L)'
;MWGSASGIYLDGQATLLPAVSNGQYDAAFMIKSAAYIGIHDLKYDLKAWESQYKKLPICYPFRKTEKDDQIREAVNKTLDEMHKDGTLKKLSEKWFGEDMTLEPKE
;
A
#
# COMPACT_ATOMS: atom_id res chain seq x y z
N MET A 1 -0.49 -33.77 1.39
CA MET A 1 -1.21 -33.14 0.26
C MET A 1 -1.15 -31.64 0.47
N TRP A 2 -0.31 -30.93 -0.27
CA TRP A 2 -0.42 -29.47 -0.34
C TRP A 2 -1.55 -29.20 -1.31
N GLY A 3 -2.67 -28.67 -0.81
CA GLY A 3 -3.81 -28.29 -1.65
C GLY A 3 -3.35 -27.28 -2.70
N SER A 4 -3.78 -27.47 -3.93
CA SER A 4 -3.61 -26.48 -4.99
C SER A 4 -4.24 -25.17 -4.54
N ALA A 5 -3.43 -24.13 -4.32
CA ALA A 5 -3.95 -22.78 -4.06
C ALA A 5 -4.66 -22.29 -5.33
N SER A 6 -5.97 -22.08 -5.26
CA SER A 6 -6.73 -21.41 -6.31
C SER A 6 -6.80 -19.92 -6.03
N GLY A 7 -6.11 -19.12 -6.85
CA GLY A 7 -6.22 -17.67 -6.80
C GLY A 7 -7.53 -17.20 -7.44
N ILE A 8 -8.19 -16.24 -6.81
CA ILE A 8 -9.34 -15.54 -7.38
C ILE A 8 -9.10 -14.03 -7.36
N TYR A 9 -9.74 -13.32 -8.28
CA TYR A 9 -9.70 -11.86 -8.32
C TYR A 9 -11.04 -11.31 -7.81
N LEU A 10 -11.00 -10.62 -6.68
CA LEU A 10 -12.13 -9.83 -6.16
C LEU A 10 -11.78 -8.36 -6.28
N ASP A 11 -12.76 -7.55 -6.67
CA ASP A 11 -12.52 -6.15 -6.97
C ASP A 11 -12.53 -5.30 -5.70
N GLY A 12 -11.34 -4.81 -5.32
CA GLY A 12 -11.15 -3.80 -4.29
C GLY A 12 -11.18 -4.29 -2.83
N GLN A 13 -10.73 -3.39 -1.96
CA GLN A 13 -10.65 -3.63 -0.51
C GLN A 13 -12.02 -3.97 0.12
N ALA A 14 -13.09 -3.34 -0.37
CA ALA A 14 -14.44 -3.49 0.18
C ALA A 14 -15.04 -4.89 -0.04
N THR A 15 -14.48 -5.69 -0.96
CA THR A 15 -14.90 -7.07 -1.19
C THR A 15 -13.91 -8.07 -0.59
N LEU A 16 -12.60 -7.79 -0.72
CA LEU A 16 -11.52 -8.66 -0.24
C LEU A 16 -11.51 -8.80 1.29
N LEU A 17 -11.55 -7.71 2.05
CA LEU A 17 -11.42 -7.78 3.51
C LEU A 17 -12.59 -8.50 4.18
N PRO A 18 -13.88 -8.24 3.83
CA PRO A 18 -14.99 -9.02 4.36
C PRO A 18 -14.90 -10.50 4.03
N ALA A 19 -14.46 -10.85 2.82
CA ALA A 19 -14.41 -12.24 2.38
C ALA A 19 -13.31 -13.05 3.10
N VAL A 20 -12.22 -12.40 3.52
CA VAL A 20 -11.26 -13.05 4.44
C VAL A 20 -11.82 -13.06 5.86
N SER A 21 -12.37 -11.94 6.33
CA SER A 21 -12.85 -11.80 7.70
C SER A 21 -14.04 -12.72 8.04
N ASN A 22 -14.86 -13.09 7.06
CA ASN A 22 -15.99 -14.00 7.25
C ASN A 22 -15.65 -15.48 7.00
N GLY A 23 -14.38 -15.79 6.68
CA GLY A 23 -13.90 -17.14 6.42
C GLY A 23 -14.21 -17.70 5.03
N GLN A 24 -14.66 -16.87 4.08
CA GLN A 24 -14.83 -17.31 2.68
C GLN A 24 -13.48 -17.57 1.99
N TYR A 25 -12.41 -16.86 2.40
CA TYR A 25 -11.03 -17.09 1.96
C TYR A 25 -10.06 -17.04 3.14
N ASP A 26 -8.93 -17.73 3.01
CA ASP A 26 -7.90 -17.80 4.06
C ASP A 26 -7.02 -16.53 4.13
N ALA A 27 -6.80 -15.85 3.00
CA ALA A 27 -5.92 -14.68 2.92
C ALA A 27 -6.22 -13.81 1.68
N ALA A 28 -5.76 -12.55 1.72
CA ALA A 28 -5.76 -11.63 0.59
C ALA A 28 -4.42 -10.90 0.47
N PHE A 29 -3.96 -10.67 -0.76
CA PHE A 29 -2.87 -9.73 -1.02
C PHE A 29 -3.41 -8.31 -1.00
N MET A 30 -2.82 -7.47 -0.16
CA MET A 30 -3.28 -6.10 0.07
C MET A 30 -2.10 -5.13 0.06
N ILE A 31 -2.36 -3.89 -0.37
CA ILE A 31 -1.44 -2.77 -0.17
C ILE A 31 -1.35 -2.51 1.34
N LYS A 32 -0.14 -2.29 1.87
CA LYS A 32 0.11 -2.12 3.31
C LYS A 32 -0.79 -1.07 3.97
N SER A 33 -0.95 0.09 3.35
CA SER A 33 -1.82 1.17 3.85
C SER A 33 -3.30 0.78 3.88
N ALA A 34 -3.79 0.08 2.85
CA ALA A 34 -5.17 -0.42 2.80
C ALA A 34 -5.44 -1.47 3.88
N ALA A 35 -4.49 -2.39 4.10
CA ALA A 35 -4.55 -3.36 5.20
C ALA A 35 -4.54 -2.67 6.57
N TYR A 36 -3.68 -1.66 6.75
CA TYR A 36 -3.64 -0.85 7.97
C TYR A 36 -4.99 -0.21 8.27
N ILE A 37 -5.60 0.49 7.31
CA ILE A 37 -6.93 1.11 7.46
C ILE A 37 -7.97 0.05 7.82
N GLY A 38 -7.95 -1.10 7.15
CA GLY A 38 -8.86 -2.21 7.43
C GLY A 38 -8.79 -2.69 8.89
N ILE A 39 -7.58 -2.92 9.38
CA ILE A 39 -7.36 -3.47 10.73
C ILE A 39 -7.58 -2.39 11.81
N HIS A 40 -6.98 -1.22 11.63
CA HIS A 40 -6.89 -0.20 12.67
C HIS A 40 -8.09 0.75 12.70
N ASP A 41 -8.63 1.15 11.55
CA ASP A 41 -9.71 2.13 11.48
C ASP A 41 -11.07 1.44 11.35
N LEU A 42 -11.16 0.45 10.46
CA LEU A 42 -12.39 -0.31 10.19
C LEU A 42 -12.61 -1.49 11.14
N LYS A 43 -11.63 -1.80 11.99
CA LYS A 43 -11.71 -2.82 13.06
C LYS A 43 -11.99 -4.25 12.56
N TYR A 44 -11.53 -4.60 11.36
CA TYR A 44 -11.54 -5.99 10.93
C TYR A 44 -10.65 -6.84 11.86
N ASP A 45 -11.14 -8.01 12.29
CA ASP A 45 -10.36 -8.99 13.05
C ASP A 45 -9.43 -9.77 12.10
N LEU A 46 -8.46 -9.05 11.55
CA LEU A 46 -7.47 -9.54 10.61
C LEU A 46 -6.08 -9.17 11.10
N LYS A 47 -5.08 -9.95 10.69
CA LYS A 47 -3.68 -9.67 10.95
C LYS A 47 -2.93 -9.52 9.64
N ALA A 48 -2.17 -8.43 9.52
CA ALA A 48 -1.26 -8.26 8.41
C ALA A 48 -0.03 -9.15 8.61
N TRP A 49 0.39 -9.84 7.55
CA TRP A 49 1.65 -10.55 7.50
C TRP A 49 2.62 -9.82 6.57
N GLU A 50 3.86 -9.64 7.00
CA GLU A 50 4.88 -9.02 6.17
C GLU A 50 5.21 -9.92 4.98
N SER A 51 4.91 -9.40 3.79
CA SER A 51 5.12 -10.11 2.53
C SER A 51 6.60 -10.46 2.34
N GLN A 52 6.86 -11.73 2.03
CA GLN A 52 8.16 -12.22 1.57
C GLN A 52 8.38 -11.96 0.08
N TYR A 53 7.37 -11.44 -0.62
CA TYR A 53 7.46 -11.11 -2.04
C TYR A 53 8.00 -9.69 -2.25
N LYS A 54 8.50 -9.47 -3.47
CA LYS A 54 8.97 -8.15 -3.92
C LYS A 54 7.91 -7.09 -3.64
N LYS A 55 8.31 -6.09 -2.87
CA LYS A 55 7.51 -4.89 -2.59
C LYS A 55 7.70 -3.90 -3.73
N LEU A 56 6.60 -3.31 -4.19
CA LEU A 56 6.61 -2.29 -5.23
C LEU A 56 6.38 -0.92 -4.60
N PRO A 57 7.09 0.13 -5.04
CA PRO A 57 6.81 1.48 -4.59
C PRO A 57 5.45 1.94 -5.12
N ILE A 58 4.81 2.84 -4.37
CA ILE A 58 3.64 3.59 -4.86
C ILE A 58 4.16 4.79 -5.65
N CYS A 59 3.66 4.94 -6.88
CA CYS A 59 4.09 6.01 -7.78
C CYS A 59 2.89 6.84 -8.23
N TYR A 60 3.14 8.12 -8.54
CA TYR A 60 2.16 8.99 -9.17
C TYR A 60 2.32 8.92 -10.70
N PRO A 61 1.30 8.45 -11.45
CA PRO A 61 1.38 8.39 -12.90
C PRO A 61 1.15 9.77 -13.53
N PHE A 62 1.93 10.09 -14.55
CA PHE A 62 1.79 11.28 -15.40
C PHE A 62 1.59 10.86 -16.86
N ARG A 63 0.92 11.70 -17.67
CA ARG A 63 0.79 11.39 -19.10
C ARG A 63 2.14 11.54 -19.77
N LYS A 64 2.35 10.80 -20.86
CA LYS A 64 3.59 10.81 -21.63
C LYS A 64 3.63 12.01 -22.58
N THR A 65 3.82 13.21 -22.03
CA THR A 65 3.95 14.46 -22.79
C THR A 65 5.07 15.31 -22.18
N GLU A 66 5.73 16.14 -23.00
CA GLU A 66 6.84 17.00 -22.54
C GLU A 66 6.42 17.93 -21.39
N LYS A 67 5.19 18.45 -21.44
CA LYS A 67 4.63 19.27 -20.37
C LYS A 67 4.50 18.49 -19.06
N ASP A 68 3.93 17.28 -19.13
CA ASP A 68 3.71 16.46 -17.95
C ASP A 68 5.03 15.86 -17.40
N ASP A 69 6.09 15.76 -18.23
CA ASP A 69 7.44 15.43 -17.77
C ASP A 69 8.04 16.51 -16.85
N GLN A 70 7.88 17.79 -17.19
CA GLN A 70 8.31 18.88 -16.31
C GLN A 70 7.55 18.88 -14.98
N ILE A 71 6.25 18.55 -15.00
CA ILE A 71 5.44 18.43 -13.79
C ILE A 71 5.92 17.24 -12.96
N ARG A 72 6.16 16.09 -13.58
CA ARG A 72 6.70 14.90 -12.91
C ARG A 72 8.02 15.20 -12.21
N GLU A 73 8.93 15.91 -12.87
CA GLU A 73 10.22 16.32 -12.28
C GLU A 73 10.04 17.25 -11.07
N ALA A 74 9.16 18.23 -11.18
CA ALA A 74 8.85 19.14 -10.06
C ALA A 74 8.23 18.39 -8.87
N VAL A 75 7.31 17.46 -9.13
CA VAL A 75 6.70 16.61 -8.09
C VAL A 75 7.75 15.73 -7.43
N ASN A 76 8.59 15.04 -8.21
CA ASN A 76 9.65 14.19 -7.67
C ASN A 76 10.61 14.99 -6.79
N LYS A 77 11.07 16.16 -7.26
CA LYS A 77 11.94 17.04 -6.48
C LYS A 77 11.29 17.47 -5.16
N THR A 78 10.00 17.80 -5.20
CA THR A 78 9.25 18.20 -3.99
C THR A 78 9.14 17.03 -3.01
N LEU A 79 8.85 15.83 -3.48
CA LEU A 79 8.78 14.62 -2.63
C LEU A 79 10.15 14.31 -2.00
N ASP A 80 11.24 14.46 -2.75
CA ASP A 80 12.61 14.29 -2.23
C ASP A 80 12.93 15.29 -1.12
N GLU A 81 12.55 16.56 -1.29
CA GLU A 81 12.72 17.60 -0.27
C GLU A 81 11.90 17.27 0.99
N MET A 82 10.64 16.84 0.83
CA MET A 82 9.78 16.44 1.95
C MET A 82 10.24 15.15 2.65
N HIS A 83 10.97 14.27 1.95
CA HIS A 83 11.64 13.13 2.57
C HIS A 83 12.81 13.60 3.43
N LYS A 84 13.67 14.47 2.88
CA LYS A 84 14.87 14.97 3.55
C LYS A 84 14.55 15.80 4.79
N ASP A 85 13.50 16.61 4.75
CA ASP A 85 13.10 17.47 5.88
C ASP A 85 12.20 16.75 6.92
N GLY A 86 11.81 15.50 6.63
CA GLY A 86 10.97 14.67 7.49
C GLY A 86 9.47 14.99 7.45
N THR A 87 9.01 15.84 6.53
CA THR A 87 7.59 16.15 6.36
C THR A 87 6.78 14.91 6.00
N LEU A 88 7.27 14.09 5.06
CA LEU A 88 6.57 12.85 4.67
C LEU A 88 6.44 11.85 5.82
N LYS A 89 7.52 11.67 6.59
CA LYS A 89 7.51 10.83 7.79
C LYS A 89 6.45 11.29 8.79
N LYS A 90 6.43 12.59 9.12
CA LYS A 90 5.43 13.17 10.05
C LYS A 90 4.00 12.96 9.57
N LEU A 91 3.76 13.12 8.27
CA LEU A 91 2.45 12.86 7.67
C LEU A 91 2.07 11.38 7.76
N SER A 92 3.00 10.47 7.45
CA SER A 92 2.76 9.03 7.54
C SER A 92 2.46 8.61 8.97
N GLU A 93 3.27 9.02 9.94
CA GLU A 93 3.05 8.69 11.36
C GLU A 93 1.72 9.25 11.87
N LYS A 94 1.30 10.43 11.41
CA LYS A 94 0.00 11.02 11.77
C LYS A 94 -1.17 10.15 11.31
N TRP A 95 -1.11 9.58 10.11
CA TRP A 95 -2.24 8.83 9.53
C TRP A 95 -2.15 7.32 9.77
N PHE A 96 -0.94 6.78 9.93
CA PHE A 96 -0.68 5.35 9.95
C PHE A 96 0.13 4.88 11.17
N GLY A 97 0.54 5.77 12.08
CA GLY A 97 1.32 5.39 13.27
C GLY A 97 2.74 4.87 13.00
N GLU A 98 3.12 4.70 11.74
CA GLU A 98 4.45 4.28 11.28
C GLU A 98 4.87 5.05 10.02
N ASP A 99 6.16 5.03 9.71
CA ASP A 99 6.70 5.60 8.48
C ASP A 99 6.56 4.60 7.32
N MET A 100 5.49 4.75 6.54
CA MET A 100 5.20 3.98 5.33
C MET A 100 5.88 4.56 4.08
N THR A 101 6.64 5.65 4.22
CA THR A 101 7.23 6.36 3.07
C THR A 101 8.61 5.81 2.70
N LEU A 102 9.16 4.91 3.52
CA LEU A 102 10.45 4.30 3.26
C LEU A 102 10.42 3.43 2.01
N GLU A 103 11.44 3.58 1.16
CA GLU A 103 11.59 2.73 -0.01
C GLU A 103 11.75 1.26 0.42
N PRO A 104 11.08 0.33 -0.27
CA PRO A 104 11.24 -1.08 0.05
C PRO A 104 12.67 -1.52 -0.23
N LYS A 105 13.28 -2.22 0.73
CA LYS A 105 14.58 -2.88 0.53
C LYS A 105 14.42 -4.03 -0.48
N GLU A 106 15.40 -4.19 -1.36
CA GLU A 106 15.49 -5.32 -2.31
C GLU A 106 15.53 -6.68 -1.62
#